data_AF-A0A0G4E4X6-F1
#
_entry.id   AF-A0A0G4E4X6-F1
#
_cell.length_a   1.000
_cell.length_b   1.000
_cell.length_c   1.000
_cell.angle_alpha   90.00
_cell.angle_beta   90.00
_cell.angle_gamma   90.00
#
_symmetry.space_group_name_H-M   'P 1'
#
loop_
_entity.id
_entity.type
_entity.pdbx_description
1 polymer ?
#
loop_
_entity_poly.entity_id
_entity_poly.type
_entity_poly.pdbx_seq_one_letter_code
_entity_poly.pdbx_strand_id
1 'polypeptide(L)'
;MSFKRYSPADPAIQGEDVVLASECDRIHQDLTSTRLELESRANACVQLAKRIVAIERELSDVRSLSTVFDTDASLNERMKAAGMHTVPQVMAGTPIDAFIRHAGVTNLESFGEWLEMERAQFLKMQARFELAGKEKDGLYEWVMSHAAVLSAVMVNFKHASQLTPPSDPPCPTASKSTPRLH
;
A
#
# COMPACT_ATOMS: atom_id res chain seq x y z
N MET A 1 -38.59 55.54 34.56
CA MET A 1 -39.46 54.57 35.28
C MET A 1 -38.69 54.07 36.49
N SER A 2 -39.24 54.21 37.69
CA SER A 2 -38.57 53.85 38.95
C SER A 2 -38.78 52.36 39.23
N PHE A 3 -37.71 51.55 39.19
CA PHE A 3 -37.78 50.12 39.49
C PHE A 3 -37.79 49.92 41.01
N LYS A 4 -38.90 49.43 41.56
CA LYS A 4 -38.99 49.03 42.98
C LYS A 4 -38.12 47.78 43.18
N ARG A 5 -37.12 47.87 44.06
CA ARG A 5 -36.32 46.72 44.49
C ARG A 5 -37.01 46.07 45.68
N TYR A 6 -37.59 44.90 45.44
CA TYR A 6 -38.17 44.07 46.49
C TYR A 6 -37.12 43.11 47.03
N SER A 7 -37.08 42.94 48.36
CA SER A 7 -36.23 41.96 49.02
C SER A 7 -36.97 40.61 49.11
N PRO A 8 -36.30 39.45 49.09
CA PRO A 8 -36.96 38.14 49.25
C PRO A 8 -37.78 37.99 50.54
N ALA A 9 -37.55 38.87 51.53
CA ALA A 9 -38.28 38.92 52.80
C ALA A 9 -39.36 40.02 52.85
N ASP A 10 -39.71 40.62 51.72
CA ASP A 10 -40.67 41.72 51.66
C ASP A 10 -42.11 41.18 51.81
N PRO A 11 -42.87 41.59 52.85
CA PRO A 11 -44.20 41.04 53.12
C PRO A 11 -45.23 41.37 52.02
N ALA A 12 -44.93 42.31 51.13
CA ALA A 12 -45.79 42.68 50.00
C ALA A 12 -45.82 41.64 48.87
N ILE A 13 -44.86 40.71 48.82
CA ILE A 13 -44.74 39.66 47.78
C ILE A 13 -44.91 38.24 48.36
N GLN A 14 -45.22 38.11 49.66
CA GLN A 14 -45.46 36.81 50.29
C GLN A 14 -46.81 36.23 49.83
N GLY A 15 -46.75 35.19 48.99
CA GLY A 15 -47.92 34.47 48.47
C GLY A 15 -48.18 34.68 46.98
N GLU A 16 -47.40 35.52 46.30
CA GLU A 16 -47.43 35.68 44.84
C GLU A 16 -46.23 34.97 44.20
N ASP A 17 -46.41 34.41 42.99
CA ASP A 17 -45.37 33.71 42.23
C ASP A 17 -44.45 34.77 41.57
N VAL A 18 -43.56 35.35 42.36
CA VAL A 18 -42.70 36.47 41.96
C VAL A 18 -41.33 35.93 41.53
N VAL A 19 -41.07 35.95 40.22
CA VAL A 19 -39.76 35.61 39.68
C VAL A 19 -38.77 36.74 39.99
N LEU A 20 -37.72 36.41 40.73
CA LEU A 20 -36.68 37.39 41.07
C LEU A 20 -35.92 37.80 39.80
N ALA A 21 -35.48 39.06 39.72
CA ALA A 21 -34.68 39.53 38.58
C ALA A 21 -33.44 38.65 38.33
N SER A 22 -32.81 38.14 39.40
CA SER A 22 -31.70 37.19 39.33
C SER A 22 -32.07 35.82 38.74
N GLU A 23 -33.32 35.36 38.91
CA GLU A 23 -33.80 34.11 38.32
C GLU A 23 -34.15 34.30 36.85
N CYS A 24 -34.72 35.45 36.48
CA CYS A 24 -34.89 35.85 35.08
C CYS A 24 -33.54 35.90 34.35
N ASP A 25 -32.51 36.50 34.96
CA ASP A 25 -31.16 36.56 34.39
C ASP A 25 -30.53 35.18 34.23
N ARG A 26 -30.72 34.28 35.22
CA ARG A 26 -30.25 32.89 35.14
C ARG A 26 -30.93 32.10 34.03
N ILE A 27 -32.26 32.20 33.92
CA ILE A 27 -33.03 31.53 32.86
C ILE A 27 -32.63 32.06 31.48
N HIS A 28 -32.37 33.37 31.36
CA HIS A 28 -31.88 33.96 30.11
C HIS A 28 -30.49 33.42 29.74
N GLN A 29 -29.57 33.31 30.70
CA GLN A 29 -28.25 32.71 30.51
C GLN A 29 -28.35 31.22 30.11
N ASP A 30 -29.23 30.45 30.75
CA ASP A 30 -29.42 29.04 30.41
C ASP A 30 -30.05 28.87 29.01
N LEU A 31 -31.03 29.69 28.64
CA LEU A 31 -31.64 29.67 27.30
C LEU A 31 -30.65 30.06 26.21
N THR A 32 -29.80 31.04 26.47
CA THR A 32 -28.75 31.45 25.52
C THR A 32 -27.67 30.37 25.39
N SER A 33 -27.27 29.74 26.49
CA SER A 33 -26.33 28.61 26.48
C SER A 33 -26.88 27.42 25.71
N THR A 34 -28.10 26.97 26.03
CA THR A 34 -28.75 25.84 25.35
C THR A 34 -28.99 26.09 23.87
N ARG A 35 -29.32 27.33 23.48
CA ARG A 35 -29.40 27.72 22.08
C ARG A 35 -28.06 27.57 21.37
N LEU A 36 -26.97 28.03 21.98
CA LEU A 36 -25.63 27.92 21.40
C LEU A 36 -25.18 26.46 21.27
N GLU A 37 -25.52 25.61 22.25
CA GLU A 37 -25.29 24.17 22.17
C GLU A 37 -26.07 23.51 21.03
N LEU A 38 -27.34 23.88 20.83
CA LEU A 38 -28.17 23.38 19.73
C LEU A 38 -27.61 23.81 18.37
N GLU A 39 -27.19 25.06 18.23
CA GLU A 39 -26.55 25.57 17.00
C GLU A 39 -25.23 24.83 16.72
N SER A 40 -24.42 24.56 17.75
CA SER A 40 -23.20 23.75 17.64
C SER A 40 -23.49 22.32 17.19
N ARG A 41 -24.49 21.66 17.79
CA ARG A 41 -24.91 20.30 17.40
C ARG A 41 -25.47 20.25 15.97
N ALA A 42 -26.27 21.24 15.58
CA ALA A 42 -26.80 21.34 14.21
C ALA A 42 -25.65 21.44 13.19
N ASN A 43 -24.64 22.27 13.48
CA ASN A 43 -23.45 22.38 12.65
C ASN A 43 -22.68 21.05 12.56
N ALA A 44 -22.52 20.34 13.67
CA ALA A 44 -21.88 19.02 13.69
C ALA A 44 -22.65 18.00 12.83
N CYS A 45 -23.99 17.95 12.93
CA CYS A 45 -24.82 17.10 12.08
C CYS A 45 -24.64 17.39 10.59
N VAL A 46 -24.56 18.66 10.21
CA VAL A 46 -24.30 19.07 8.81
C VAL A 46 -22.92 18.60 8.35
N GLN A 47 -21.89 18.71 9.19
CA GLN A 47 -20.55 18.23 8.84
C GLN A 47 -20.49 16.70 8.72
N LEU A 48 -21.17 15.98 9.60
CA LEU A 48 -21.28 14.52 9.52
C LEU A 48 -22.01 14.09 8.24
N ALA A 49 -23.11 14.75 7.87
CA ALA A 49 -23.81 14.47 6.63
C ALA A 49 -22.91 14.66 5.39
N LYS A 50 -22.10 15.73 5.35
CA LYS A 50 -21.11 15.94 4.29
C LYS A 50 -20.06 14.82 4.26
N ARG A 51 -19.60 14.36 5.42
CA ARG A 51 -18.60 13.29 5.51
C ARG A 51 -19.17 11.95 5.05
N ILE A 52 -20.42 11.64 5.38
CA ILE A 52 -21.11 10.44 4.92
C ILE A 52 -21.18 10.43 3.40
N VAL A 53 -21.64 11.52 2.77
CA VAL A 53 -21.70 11.63 1.31
C VAL A 53 -20.33 11.48 0.65
N ALA A 54 -19.27 12.03 1.25
CA ALA A 54 -17.92 11.86 0.75
C ALA A 54 -17.45 10.39 0.82
N ILE A 55 -17.70 9.71 1.93
CA ILE A 55 -17.35 8.29 2.11
C ILE A 55 -18.16 7.40 1.16
N GLU A 56 -19.44 7.68 0.95
CA GLU A 56 -20.27 6.95 -0.01
C GLU A 56 -19.73 7.06 -1.44
N ARG A 57 -19.23 8.24 -1.81
CA ARG A 57 -18.55 8.44 -3.09
C ARG A 57 -17.27 7.62 -3.18
N GLU A 58 -16.39 7.68 -2.17
CA GLU A 58 -15.16 6.90 -2.12
C GLU A 58 -15.44 5.39 -2.20
N LEU A 59 -16.47 4.90 -1.50
CA LEU A 59 -16.90 3.51 -1.57
C LEU A 59 -17.43 3.12 -2.96
N SER A 60 -18.13 4.02 -3.64
CA SER A 60 -18.57 3.81 -5.02
C SER A 60 -17.38 3.69 -5.97
N ASP A 61 -16.37 4.55 -5.81
CA ASP A 61 -15.16 4.53 -6.62
C ASP A 61 -14.38 3.21 -6.40
N VAL A 62 -14.20 2.79 -5.15
CA VAL A 62 -13.54 1.52 -4.80
C VAL A 62 -14.30 0.32 -5.37
N ARG A 63 -15.63 0.32 -5.31
CA ARG A 63 -16.45 -0.74 -5.92
C ARG A 63 -16.27 -0.79 -7.43
N SER A 64 -16.20 0.35 -8.10
CA SER A 64 -15.95 0.39 -9.54
C SER A 64 -14.60 -0.23 -9.90
N LEU A 65 -13.54 0.06 -9.12
CA LEU A 65 -12.24 -0.56 -9.29
C LEU A 65 -12.28 -2.07 -9.06
N SER A 66 -12.98 -2.53 -8.03
CA SER A 66 -13.16 -3.97 -7.77
C SER A 66 -13.78 -4.70 -8.96
N THR A 67 -14.83 -4.12 -9.58
CA THR A 67 -15.47 -4.75 -10.75
C THR A 67 -14.54 -4.86 -11.96
N VAL A 68 -13.59 -3.94 -12.12
CA VAL A 68 -12.55 -4.03 -13.16
C VAL A 68 -11.62 -5.22 -12.88
N PHE A 69 -11.20 -5.42 -11.62
CA PHE A 69 -10.36 -6.56 -11.26
C PHE A 69 -11.10 -7.91 -11.30
N ASP A 70 -12.40 -7.95 -10.99
CA ASP A 70 -13.23 -9.15 -11.18
C ASP A 70 -13.36 -9.52 -12.67
N THR A 71 -13.28 -8.51 -13.56
CA THR A 71 -13.21 -8.72 -15.00
C THR A 71 -11.92 -9.45 -15.40
N ASP A 72 -10.82 -9.29 -14.68
CA ASP A 72 -9.57 -10.03 -14.94
C ASP A 72 -9.66 -11.52 -14.54
N ALA A 73 -10.38 -11.85 -13.47
CA ALA A 73 -10.71 -13.24 -13.15
C ALA A 73 -11.52 -13.88 -14.29
N SER A 74 -12.52 -13.16 -14.80
CA SER A 74 -13.32 -13.59 -15.96
C SER A 74 -12.50 -13.68 -17.27
N LEU A 75 -11.49 -12.82 -17.43
CA LEU A 75 -10.57 -12.85 -18.57
C LEU A 75 -9.70 -14.10 -18.52
N ASN A 76 -9.13 -14.42 -17.36
CA ASN A 76 -8.33 -15.63 -17.18
C ASN A 76 -9.15 -16.90 -17.47
N GLU A 77 -10.42 -16.94 -17.07
CA GLU A 77 -11.32 -18.05 -17.41
C GLU A 77 -11.59 -18.16 -18.91
N ARG A 78 -11.86 -17.03 -19.59
CA ARG A 78 -12.03 -17.00 -21.05
C ARG A 78 -10.76 -17.41 -21.79
N MET A 79 -9.59 -17.00 -21.32
CA MET A 79 -8.30 -17.41 -21.88
C MET A 79 -8.12 -18.93 -21.76
N LYS A 80 -8.38 -19.51 -20.58
CA LYS A 80 -8.33 -20.97 -20.39
C LYS A 80 -9.33 -21.71 -21.27
N ALA A 81 -10.56 -21.21 -21.38
CA ALA A 81 -11.60 -21.81 -22.21
C ALA A 81 -11.24 -21.78 -23.71
N ALA A 82 -10.51 -20.75 -24.15
CA ALA A 82 -9.95 -20.66 -25.50
C ALA A 82 -8.67 -21.50 -25.70
N GLY A 83 -8.23 -22.27 -24.71
CA GLY A 83 -7.00 -23.05 -24.78
C GLY A 83 -5.71 -22.22 -24.67
N MET A 84 -5.79 -20.97 -24.20
CA MET A 84 -4.65 -20.08 -24.02
C MET A 84 -4.11 -20.14 -22.60
N HIS A 85 -2.79 -19.99 -22.45
CA HIS A 85 -2.16 -19.80 -21.15
C HIS A 85 -2.50 -18.43 -20.56
N THR A 86 -2.90 -18.39 -19.30
CA THR A 86 -3.19 -17.12 -18.62
C THR A 86 -1.91 -16.38 -18.25
N VAL A 87 -1.99 -15.06 -18.06
CA VAL A 87 -0.83 -14.26 -17.61
C VAL A 87 -0.23 -14.82 -16.31
N PRO A 88 -1.01 -15.17 -15.27
CA PRO A 88 -0.46 -15.82 -14.08
C PRO A 88 0.25 -17.15 -14.37
N GLN A 89 -0.25 -17.96 -15.32
CA GLN A 89 0.39 -19.23 -15.68
C GLN A 89 1.72 -19.03 -16.41
N VAL A 90 1.82 -18.00 -17.26
CA VAL A 90 3.07 -17.64 -17.93
C VAL A 90 4.09 -17.12 -16.90
N MET A 91 3.64 -16.32 -15.93
CA MET A 91 4.51 -15.75 -14.89
C MET A 91 4.96 -16.75 -13.83
N ALA A 92 4.14 -17.77 -13.54
CA ALA A 92 4.49 -18.84 -12.59
C ALA A 92 5.66 -19.72 -13.09
N GLY A 93 6.08 -19.54 -14.34
CA GLY A 93 7.05 -20.37 -15.02
C GLY A 93 6.41 -21.54 -15.72
N THR A 94 7.07 -22.00 -16.76
CA THR A 94 6.63 -23.15 -17.55
C THR A 94 7.44 -24.39 -17.20
N PRO A 95 6.92 -25.61 -17.46
CA PRO A 95 7.72 -26.83 -17.29
C PRO A 95 9.02 -26.83 -18.10
N ILE A 96 9.11 -26.03 -19.18
CA ILE A 96 10.35 -25.91 -19.97
C ILE A 96 11.45 -25.16 -19.22
N ASP A 97 11.10 -24.31 -18.26
CA ASP A 97 12.06 -23.52 -17.48
C ASP A 97 12.98 -24.43 -16.67
N ALA A 98 12.49 -25.60 -16.26
CA ALA A 98 13.31 -26.61 -15.58
C ALA A 98 14.41 -27.20 -16.49
N PHE A 99 14.17 -27.26 -17.80
CA PHE A 99 15.16 -27.71 -18.79
C PHE A 99 16.08 -26.58 -19.25
N ILE A 100 15.61 -25.34 -19.23
CA ILE A 100 16.40 -24.15 -19.57
C ILE A 100 17.34 -23.78 -18.41
N ARG A 101 16.91 -23.98 -17.16
CA ARG A 101 17.72 -23.68 -15.97
C ARG A 101 19.00 -24.50 -15.99
N HIS A 102 20.14 -23.82 -16.00
CA HIS A 102 21.44 -24.46 -15.90
C HIS A 102 21.56 -25.23 -14.58
N ALA A 103 21.94 -26.50 -14.63
CA ALA A 103 21.95 -27.40 -13.46
C ALA A 103 22.84 -26.91 -12.31
N GLY A 104 23.88 -26.12 -12.62
CA GLY A 104 24.78 -25.52 -11.64
C GLY A 104 24.23 -24.28 -10.92
N VAL A 105 23.11 -23.72 -11.36
CA VAL A 105 22.52 -22.49 -10.78
C VAL A 105 21.51 -22.88 -9.71
N THR A 106 21.90 -22.76 -8.45
CA THR A 106 21.09 -23.19 -7.28
C THR A 106 20.79 -22.07 -6.29
N ASN A 107 21.60 -21.01 -6.30
CA ASN A 107 21.45 -19.83 -5.45
C ASN A 107 21.89 -18.57 -6.23
N LEU A 108 21.70 -17.40 -5.62
CA LEU A 108 22.00 -16.12 -6.28
C LEU A 108 23.50 -15.96 -6.62
N GLU A 109 24.38 -16.52 -5.80
CA GLU A 109 25.83 -16.50 -6.03
C GLU A 109 26.22 -17.31 -7.27
N SER A 110 25.79 -18.58 -7.34
CA SER A 110 25.99 -19.45 -8.50
C SER A 110 25.34 -18.91 -9.78
N PHE A 111 24.23 -18.16 -9.67
CA PHE A 111 23.66 -17.42 -10.79
C PHE A 111 24.59 -16.32 -11.28
N GLY A 112 25.20 -15.55 -10.36
CA GLY A 112 26.20 -14.54 -10.69
C GLY A 112 27.43 -15.11 -11.37
N GLU A 113 27.93 -16.25 -10.90
CA GLU A 113 29.05 -16.98 -11.52
C GLU A 113 28.72 -17.44 -12.94
N TRP A 114 27.57 -18.08 -13.12
CA TRP A 114 27.08 -18.50 -14.44
C TRP A 114 26.92 -17.31 -15.39
N LEU A 115 26.36 -16.20 -14.90
CA LEU A 115 26.13 -15.00 -15.71
C LEU A 115 27.45 -14.35 -16.17
N GLU A 116 28.49 -14.33 -15.33
CA GLU A 116 29.80 -13.83 -15.73
C GLU A 116 30.46 -14.76 -16.76
N MET A 117 30.35 -16.08 -16.60
CA MET A 117 30.85 -17.06 -17.57
C MET A 117 30.17 -16.89 -18.94
N GLU A 118 28.85 -16.82 -18.96
CA GLU A 118 28.06 -16.69 -20.19
C GLU A 118 28.38 -15.36 -20.89
N ARG A 119 28.44 -14.26 -20.13
CA ARG A 119 28.85 -12.95 -20.64
C ARG A 119 30.25 -12.99 -21.24
N ALA A 120 31.22 -13.62 -20.56
CA ALA A 120 32.59 -13.74 -21.06
C ALA A 120 32.67 -14.51 -22.38
N GLN A 121 31.85 -15.56 -22.54
CA GLN A 121 31.76 -16.31 -23.79
C GLN A 121 31.27 -15.43 -24.94
N PHE A 122 30.19 -14.67 -24.74
CA PHE A 122 29.65 -13.78 -25.77
C PHE A 122 30.58 -12.61 -26.09
N LEU A 123 31.26 -12.03 -25.10
CA LEU A 123 32.27 -10.99 -25.34
C LEU A 123 33.46 -11.51 -26.15
N LYS A 124 33.92 -12.73 -25.85
CA LYS A 124 34.98 -13.38 -26.63
C LYS A 124 34.52 -13.64 -28.07
N MET A 125 33.26 -14.00 -28.27
CA MET A 125 32.69 -14.21 -29.59
C MET A 125 32.57 -12.88 -30.35
N GLN A 126 32.04 -11.83 -29.72
CA GLN A 126 32.02 -10.46 -30.26
C GLN A 126 33.41 -10.02 -30.71
N ALA A 127 34.43 -10.13 -29.85
CA ALA A 127 35.80 -9.75 -30.19
C ALA A 127 36.34 -10.53 -31.41
N ARG A 128 36.00 -11.82 -31.53
CA ARG A 128 36.38 -12.63 -32.70
C ARG A 128 35.70 -12.15 -33.97
N PHE A 129 34.42 -11.78 -33.92
CA PHE A 129 33.70 -11.25 -35.07
C PHE A 129 34.26 -9.90 -35.53
N GLU A 130 34.56 -9.01 -34.59
CA GLU A 130 35.16 -7.70 -34.86
C GLU A 130 36.56 -7.83 -35.45
N LEU A 131 37.43 -8.68 -34.87
CA LEU A 131 38.80 -8.90 -35.35
C LEU A 131 38.86 -9.61 -36.71
N ALA A 132 37.91 -10.51 -36.98
CA ALA A 132 37.86 -11.24 -38.24
C ALA A 132 37.30 -10.43 -39.40
N GLY A 133 36.84 -9.19 -39.16
CA GLY A 133 36.24 -8.34 -40.20
C GLY A 133 35.07 -9.01 -40.92
N LYS A 134 34.32 -9.87 -40.20
CA LYS A 134 33.23 -10.64 -40.78
C LYS A 134 32.09 -9.74 -41.22
N GLU A 135 31.35 -10.20 -42.22
CA GLU A 135 30.13 -9.56 -42.68
C GLU A 135 29.13 -9.44 -41.52
N LYS A 136 28.45 -8.30 -41.42
CA LYS A 136 27.44 -8.04 -40.38
C LYS A 136 26.14 -8.74 -40.74
N ASP A 137 26.19 -10.07 -40.73
CA ASP A 137 25.06 -10.95 -40.98
C ASP A 137 24.16 -11.11 -39.75
N GLY A 138 23.09 -11.89 -39.89
CA GLY A 138 22.17 -12.15 -38.78
C GLY A 138 22.84 -12.84 -37.56
N LEU A 139 23.93 -13.59 -37.77
CA LEU A 139 24.67 -14.20 -36.66
C LEU A 139 25.49 -13.14 -35.91
N TYR A 140 26.13 -12.22 -36.62
CA TYR A 140 26.81 -11.07 -36.03
C TYR A 140 25.84 -10.27 -35.15
N GLU A 141 24.69 -9.87 -35.69
CA GLU A 141 23.68 -9.11 -34.93
C GLU A 141 23.15 -9.87 -33.71
N TRP A 142 22.92 -11.17 -33.86
CA TRP A 142 22.50 -12.03 -32.76
C TRP A 142 23.54 -12.06 -31.63
N VAL A 143 24.82 -12.24 -31.97
CA VAL A 143 25.93 -12.24 -30.99
C VAL A 143 26.04 -10.90 -30.27
N MET A 144 26.01 -9.79 -31.02
CA MET A 144 26.11 -8.45 -30.43
C MET A 144 24.95 -8.14 -29.49
N SER A 145 23.73 -8.54 -29.88
CA SER A 145 22.53 -8.35 -29.06
C SER A 145 22.62 -9.13 -27.76
N HIS A 146 23.06 -10.39 -27.79
CA HIS A 146 23.21 -11.21 -26.59
C HIS A 146 24.34 -10.69 -25.69
N ALA A 147 25.47 -10.27 -26.27
CA ALA A 147 26.56 -9.67 -25.51
C ALA A 147 26.13 -8.38 -24.79
N ALA A 148 25.33 -7.54 -25.46
CA ALA A 148 24.77 -6.32 -24.89
C ALA A 148 23.79 -6.61 -23.75
N VAL A 149 22.84 -7.52 -23.96
CA VAL A 149 21.83 -7.90 -22.95
C VAL A 149 22.50 -8.51 -21.72
N LEU A 150 23.40 -9.49 -21.90
CA LEU A 150 24.11 -10.12 -20.78
C LEU A 150 24.97 -9.12 -20.02
N SER A 151 25.58 -8.16 -20.70
CA SER A 151 26.34 -7.09 -20.04
C SER A 151 25.44 -6.19 -19.19
N ALA A 152 24.28 -5.79 -19.70
CA ALA A 152 23.32 -4.99 -18.94
C ALA A 152 22.79 -5.74 -17.71
N VAL A 153 22.42 -7.02 -17.88
CA VAL A 153 21.97 -7.88 -16.77
C VAL A 153 23.08 -8.04 -15.72
N MET A 154 24.32 -8.29 -16.12
CA MET A 154 25.44 -8.44 -15.18
C MET A 154 25.72 -7.16 -14.37
N VAL A 155 25.67 -5.99 -15.00
CA VAL A 155 25.87 -4.70 -14.32
C VAL A 155 24.77 -4.47 -13.28
N ASN A 156 23.52 -4.66 -13.67
CA ASN A 156 22.38 -4.50 -12.78
C ASN A 156 22.38 -5.54 -11.65
N PHE A 157 22.77 -6.78 -11.95
CA PHE A 157 22.90 -7.85 -10.97
C PHE A 157 23.96 -7.54 -9.93
N LYS A 158 25.15 -7.05 -10.34
CA LYS A 158 26.22 -6.61 -9.42
C LYS A 158 25.74 -5.48 -8.52
N HIS A 159 25.06 -4.49 -9.08
CA HIS A 159 24.50 -3.39 -8.31
C HIS A 159 23.46 -3.87 -7.29
N ALA A 160 22.51 -4.72 -7.70
CA ALA A 160 21.49 -5.28 -6.82
C ALA A 160 22.08 -6.16 -5.71
N SER A 161 23.10 -6.97 -6.01
CA SER A 161 23.74 -7.86 -5.04
C SER A 161 24.44 -7.10 -3.92
N GLN A 162 24.97 -5.90 -4.21
CA GLN A 162 25.62 -5.02 -3.23
C GLN A 162 24.63 -4.26 -2.34
N LEU A 163 23.37 -4.11 -2.79
CA LEU A 163 22.30 -3.41 -2.07
C LEU A 163 21.57 -4.29 -1.06
N THR A 164 21.84 -5.60 -1.01
CA THR A 164 21.23 -6.51 -0.04
C THR A 164 21.66 -6.08 1.38
N PRO A 165 20.75 -5.57 2.24
CA PRO A 165 21.11 -5.21 3.61
C PRO A 165 21.55 -6.47 4.38
N PRO A 166 22.45 -6.35 5.36
CA PRO A 166 22.79 -7.46 6.24
C PRO A 166 21.51 -7.99 6.89
N SER A 167 21.29 -9.30 6.79
CA SER A 167 20.25 -10.01 7.52
C SER A 167 20.27 -9.57 8.99
N ASP A 168 19.09 -9.30 9.55
CA ASP A 168 18.90 -8.98 10.97
C ASP A 168 19.76 -9.87 11.89
N PRO A 169 20.31 -9.33 12.99
CA PRO A 169 21.08 -10.12 13.94
C PRO A 169 20.24 -11.29 14.48
N PRO A 170 20.84 -12.46 14.75
CA PRO A 170 20.11 -13.59 15.30
C PRO A 170 19.42 -13.17 16.59
N CYS A 171 18.10 -13.34 16.61
CA CYS A 171 17.25 -13.19 17.79
C CYS A 171 17.91 -13.94 18.97
N PRO A 172 18.10 -13.30 20.15
CA PRO A 172 18.69 -13.98 21.28
C PRO A 172 17.81 -15.16 21.67
N THR A 173 18.43 -16.34 21.65
CA THR A 173 17.91 -17.65 22.04
C THR A 173 16.95 -17.56 23.22
N ALA A 174 15.70 -17.95 22.99
CA ALA A 174 14.73 -18.20 24.05
C ALA A 174 15.29 -19.24 25.01
N SER A 175 15.41 -18.84 26.27
CA SER A 175 15.81 -19.65 27.42
C SER A 175 14.97 -20.93 27.50
N LYS A 176 15.61 -22.10 27.32
CA LYS A 176 15.03 -23.38 27.71
C LYS A 176 15.12 -23.50 29.22
N SER A 177 14.09 -23.07 29.94
CA SER A 177 13.86 -23.48 31.32
C SER A 177 13.31 -24.91 31.33
N THR A 178 14.20 -25.86 31.59
CA THR A 178 13.88 -27.27 31.90
C THR A 178 13.05 -27.34 33.19
N PRO A 179 11.88 -28.01 33.22
CA PRO A 179 11.24 -28.34 34.48
C PRO A 179 11.93 -29.56 35.10
N ARG A 180 12.54 -29.40 36.28
CA ARG A 180 12.95 -30.52 37.13
C ARG A 180 11.70 -31.11 37.78
N LEU A 181 11.40 -32.36 37.43
CA LEU A 181 10.56 -33.24 38.23
C LEU A 181 11.41 -33.80 39.38
N HIS A 182 11.02 -33.51 40.61
CA HIS A 182 11.21 -34.35 41.79
C HIS A 182 10.07 -34.10 42.76
#